data_AF-Q5ZY82-F1
#
_entry.id   AF-Q5ZY82-F1
#
_cell.length_a   1.000
_cell.length_b   1.000
_cell.length_c   1.000
_cell.angle_alpha   90.00
_cell.angle_beta   90.00
_cell.angle_gamma   90.00
#
_symmetry.space_group_name_H-M   'P 1'
#
loop_
_entity.id
_entity.type
_entity.pdbx_description
1 polymer ?
#
loop_
_entity_poly.entity_id
_entity_poly.type
_entity_poly.pdbx_seq_one_letter_code
_entity_poly.pdbx_strand_id
1 'polypeptide(L)'
;MKIAKVSGYYKIIDYNQPGLPLVLNVQVSDFGLIILQTHPGNANSLAYYIDRKYVSFSIKDSANSGILGTIAGDDTVLLIIKSKSDQQKVLDILMKEFPYLFAS
;
A
#
# COMPACT_ATOMS: atom_id res chain seq x y z
N MET A 1 17.63 19.46 -2.80
CA MET A 1 16.17 19.34 -2.98
C MET A 1 15.66 20.57 -3.71
N LYS A 2 14.88 20.41 -4.80
CA LYS A 2 14.20 21.54 -5.47
C LYS A 2 12.83 21.73 -4.82
N ILE A 3 12.70 22.73 -3.95
CA ILE A 3 11.45 23.04 -3.22
C ILE A 3 10.91 24.36 -3.78
N ALA A 4 9.63 24.43 -4.15
CA ALA A 4 8.97 25.68 -4.49
C ALA A 4 7.63 25.83 -3.80
N LYS A 5 7.17 27.07 -3.67
CA LYS A 5 5.88 27.41 -3.07
C LYS A 5 4.80 27.40 -4.16
N VAL A 6 3.86 26.48 -4.07
CA VAL A 6 2.74 26.33 -5.02
C VAL A 6 1.44 26.46 -4.26
N SER A 7 0.62 27.45 -4.63
CA SER A 7 -0.67 27.74 -3.98
C SER A 7 -0.59 27.88 -2.46
N GLY A 8 0.49 28.48 -1.95
CA GLY A 8 0.69 28.69 -0.51
C GLY A 8 1.43 27.58 0.24
N TYR A 9 1.64 26.40 -0.37
CA TYR A 9 2.31 25.26 0.27
C TYR A 9 3.70 25.02 -0.31
N TYR A 10 4.66 24.62 0.52
CA TYR A 10 5.97 24.17 0.05
C TYR A 10 5.84 22.75 -0.53
N LYS A 11 6.18 22.60 -1.81
CA LYS A 11 6.18 21.32 -2.51
C LYS A 11 7.57 21.04 -3.06
N ILE A 12 7.97 19.77 -3.02
CA ILE A 12 9.18 19.29 -3.70
C ILE A 12 8.81 19.09 -5.18
N ILE A 13 9.49 19.80 -6.08
CA ILE A 13 9.17 19.87 -7.52
C ILE A 13 9.72 18.66 -8.29
N ASP A 14 10.71 17.99 -7.70
CA ASP A 14 11.46 16.87 -8.27
C ASP A 14 11.44 15.70 -7.27
N TYR A 15 10.25 15.35 -6.78
CA TYR A 15 10.08 14.23 -5.85
C TYR A 15 10.07 12.92 -6.63
N ASN A 16 11.27 12.37 -6.88
CA ASN A 16 11.38 10.93 -7.14
C ASN A 16 11.00 10.22 -5.85
N GLN A 17 9.88 9.49 -5.86
CA GLN A 17 9.47 8.67 -4.71
C GLN A 17 10.67 7.82 -4.28
N PRO A 18 11.14 7.91 -3.01
CA PRO A 18 12.11 6.97 -2.50
C PRO A 18 11.53 5.56 -2.69
N GLY A 19 12.39 4.62 -3.09
CA GLY A 19 11.98 3.27 -3.51
C GLY A 19 10.96 2.65 -2.54
N LEU A 20 9.97 1.96 -3.11
CA LEU A 20 8.97 1.24 -2.34
C LEU A 20 9.65 0.38 -1.28
N PRO A 21 9.16 0.38 -0.02
CA PRO A 21 9.64 -0.57 0.97
C PRO A 21 9.50 -1.99 0.41
N LEU A 22 10.58 -2.74 0.43
CA LEU A 22 10.61 -4.07 -0.16
C LEU A 22 9.75 -5.02 0.67
N VAL A 23 8.79 -5.67 0.01
CA VAL A 23 7.95 -6.70 0.60
C VAL A 23 8.67 -8.02 0.39
N LEU A 24 8.89 -8.78 1.44
CA LEU A 24 9.62 -10.05 1.41
C LEU A 24 8.69 -11.24 1.21
N ASN A 25 7.43 -11.11 1.64
CA ASN A 25 6.46 -12.20 1.61
C ASN A 25 5.03 -11.66 1.65
N VAL A 26 4.10 -12.44 1.07
CA VAL A 26 2.66 -12.17 1.07
C VAL A 26 1.93 -13.45 1.48
N GLN A 27 1.07 -13.36 2.49
CA GLN A 27 0.18 -14.46 2.88
C GLN A 27 -1.27 -13.99 2.82
N VAL A 28 -2.15 -14.84 2.29
CA VAL A 28 -3.55 -14.50 2.05
C VAL A 28 -4.41 -15.45 2.87
N SER A 29 -5.31 -14.89 3.66
CA SER A 29 -6.33 -15.62 4.41
C SER A 29 -7.66 -15.63 3.64
N ASP A 30 -8.42 -16.71 3.79
CA ASP A 30 -9.78 -16.83 3.23
C ASP A 30 -10.78 -15.83 3.83
N PHE A 31 -10.43 -15.19 4.95
CA PHE A 31 -11.28 -14.23 5.66
C PHE A 31 -11.03 -12.77 5.27
N GLY A 32 -10.29 -12.53 4.18
CA GLY A 32 -10.04 -11.17 3.68
C GLY A 32 -8.94 -10.43 4.44
N LEU A 33 -8.02 -11.17 5.05
CA LEU A 33 -6.82 -10.64 5.69
C LEU A 33 -5.61 -11.01 4.84
N ILE A 34 -4.75 -10.05 4.56
CA ILE A 34 -3.49 -10.26 3.84
C ILE A 34 -2.36 -9.78 4.73
N ILE A 35 -1.33 -10.60 4.90
CA ILE A 35 -0.11 -10.26 5.64
C ILE A 35 0.98 -9.94 4.63
N LEU A 36 1.59 -8.77 4.75
CA LEU A 36 2.78 -8.35 4.02
C LEU A 36 3.94 -8.27 5.00
N GLN A 37 5.05 -8.93 4.71
CA GLN A 37 6.25 -8.87 5.53
C GLN A 37 7.32 -8.03 4.86
N THR A 38 8.09 -7.28 5.64
CA THR A 38 9.11 -6.33 5.19
C THR A 38 10.39 -6.54 6.02
N HIS A 39 11.45 -5.80 5.70
CA HIS A 39 12.56 -5.69 6.64
C HIS A 39 12.14 -4.93 7.93
N PRO A 40 12.81 -5.16 9.07
CA PRO A 40 12.55 -4.44 10.31
C PRO A 40 12.49 -2.91 10.13
N GLY A 41 11.52 -2.26 10.78
CA GLY A 41 11.28 -0.83 10.71
C GLY A 41 10.57 -0.31 9.45
N ASN A 42 10.28 -1.15 8.45
CA ASN A 42 9.72 -0.69 7.17
C ASN A 42 8.20 -0.80 7.04
N ALA A 43 7.52 -1.52 7.94
CA ALA A 43 6.08 -1.80 7.81
C ALA A 43 5.24 -0.52 7.76
N ASN A 44 5.53 0.46 8.60
CA ASN A 44 4.79 1.73 8.64
C ASN A 44 4.89 2.52 7.32
N SER A 45 6.07 2.53 6.69
CA SER A 45 6.26 3.21 5.40
C SER A 45 5.47 2.52 4.29
N LEU A 46 5.38 1.19 4.34
CA LEU A 46 4.60 0.40 3.38
C LEU A 46 3.09 0.62 3.56
N ALA A 47 2.61 0.55 4.80
CA ALA A 47 1.22 0.80 5.14
C ALA A 47 0.77 2.20 4.67
N TYR A 48 1.57 3.24 4.98
CA TYR A 48 1.31 4.60 4.52
C TYR A 48 1.24 4.70 3.00
N TYR A 49 2.13 4.00 2.27
CA TYR A 49 2.11 3.98 0.82
C TYR A 49 0.82 3.38 0.26
N ILE A 50 0.43 2.20 0.77
CA ILE A 50 -0.77 1.48 0.34
C ILE A 50 -2.02 2.32 0.65
N ASP A 51 -2.11 2.82 1.88
CA ASP A 51 -3.24 3.61 2.33
C ASP A 51 -3.43 4.85 1.46
N ARG A 52 -2.34 5.60 1.18
CA ARG A 52 -2.41 6.81 0.35
C ARG A 52 -2.87 6.53 -1.08
N LYS A 53 -2.47 5.39 -1.65
CA LYS A 53 -2.68 5.09 -3.08
C LYS A 53 -3.98 4.32 -3.34
N TYR A 54 -4.43 3.50 -2.39
CA TYR A 54 -5.50 2.54 -2.62
C TYR A 54 -6.65 2.61 -1.63
N VAL A 55 -6.48 3.20 -0.45
CA VAL A 55 -7.55 3.27 0.54
C VAL A 55 -8.39 4.52 0.31
N SER A 56 -9.71 4.35 0.31
CA SER A 56 -10.62 5.49 0.29
C SER A 56 -10.77 6.04 1.70
N PHE A 57 -10.36 7.28 1.91
CA PHE A 57 -10.53 7.97 3.20
C PHE A 57 -11.86 8.74 3.31
N SER A 58 -12.71 8.72 2.28
CA SER A 58 -14.01 9.38 2.35
C SER A 58 -15.13 8.51 1.78
N ILE A 59 -16.33 8.60 2.36
CA ILE A 59 -17.52 7.86 1.91
C ILE A 59 -17.88 8.21 0.44
N LYS A 60 -17.46 9.38 -0.03
CA LYS A 60 -17.69 9.87 -1.41
C LYS A 60 -16.56 9.51 -2.37
N ASP A 61 -15.35 9.24 -1.87
CA ASP A 61 -14.28 8.68 -2.66
C ASP A 61 -14.54 7.19 -2.86
N SER A 62 -14.68 6.79 -4.11
CA SER A 62 -14.73 5.39 -4.46
C SER A 62 -13.34 4.99 -4.95
N ALA A 63 -12.38 4.91 -4.01
CA ALA A 63 -11.15 4.17 -4.28
C ALA A 63 -11.56 2.72 -4.53
N ASN A 64 -11.71 2.38 -5.81
CA ASN A 64 -12.22 1.10 -6.26
C ASN A 64 -11.08 0.06 -6.23
N SER A 65 -10.34 -0.02 -5.12
CA SER A 65 -9.25 -0.98 -4.92
C SER A 65 -9.74 -2.27 -4.26
N GLY A 66 -10.78 -2.17 -3.42
CA GLY A 66 -11.21 -3.27 -2.56
C GLY A 66 -10.43 -3.37 -1.24
N ILE A 67 -9.52 -2.42 -0.95
CA ILE A 67 -8.75 -2.35 0.30
C ILE A 67 -9.46 -1.39 1.27
N LEU A 68 -9.76 -1.86 2.48
CA LEU A 68 -10.37 -1.04 3.55
C LEU A 68 -9.34 -0.25 4.35
N GLY A 69 -8.13 -0.80 4.52
CA GLY A 69 -7.09 -0.18 5.30
C GLY A 69 -5.93 -1.13 5.59
N THR A 70 -4.88 -0.59 6.21
CA THR A 70 -3.74 -1.35 6.70
C THR A 70 -3.47 -1.08 8.19
N ILE A 71 -2.85 -2.04 8.86
CA ILE A 71 -2.32 -1.91 10.23
C ILE A 71 -0.87 -2.38 10.19
N ALA A 72 0.07 -1.50 10.53
CA ALA A 72 1.49 -1.82 10.57
C ALA A 72 1.97 -2.13 12.00
N GLY A 73 2.78 -3.17 12.13
CA GLY A 73 3.70 -3.38 13.24
C GLY A 73 5.08 -2.80 12.93
N ASP A 74 6.14 -3.54 13.25
CA ASP A 74 7.53 -3.17 12.92
C ASP A 74 7.94 -3.65 11.51
N ASP A 75 7.83 -4.96 11.28
CA ASP A 75 8.21 -5.64 10.04
C ASP A 75 7.02 -6.24 9.28
N THR A 76 5.82 -6.15 9.84
CA THR A 76 4.62 -6.82 9.35
C THR A 76 3.47 -5.82 9.15
N VAL A 77 2.77 -5.92 8.02
CA VAL A 77 1.55 -5.16 7.72
C VAL A 77 0.38 -6.12 7.53
N LEU A 78 -0.69 -5.87 8.26
CA LEU A 78 -2.00 -6.46 8.01
C LEU A 78 -2.79 -5.56 7.06
N LEU A 79 -3.18 -6.09 5.90
CA LEU A 79 -4.04 -5.45 4.92
C LEU A 79 -5.42 -6.10 4.96
N ILE A 80 -6.45 -5.27 5.09
CA ILE A 80 -7.84 -5.71 5.23
C ILE A 80 -8.59 -5.41 3.92
N ILE A 81 -9.19 -6.43 3.32
CA ILE A 81 -9.99 -6.27 2.10
C ILE A 81 -11.48 -6.11 2.43
N LYS A 82 -12.22 -5.47 1.53
CA LYS A 82 -13.64 -5.15 1.71
C LYS A 82 -14.54 -6.38 1.65
N SER A 83 -14.23 -7.33 0.78
CA SER A 83 -15.03 -8.53 0.57
C SER A 83 -14.21 -9.63 -0.10
N LYS A 84 -14.67 -10.88 0.01
CA LYS A 84 -14.06 -12.01 -0.71
C LYS A 84 -14.10 -11.82 -2.23
N SER A 85 -15.14 -11.17 -2.77
CA SER A 85 -15.22 -10.84 -4.21
C SER A 85 -14.15 -9.84 -4.67
N ASP A 86 -13.60 -9.02 -3.76
CA ASP A 86 -12.52 -8.09 -4.08
C ASP A 86 -11.12 -8.75 -3.99
N GLN A 87 -11.01 -9.98 -3.47
CA GLN A 87 -9.72 -10.62 -3.20
C GLN A 87 -8.82 -10.71 -4.43
N GLN A 88 -9.33 -11.22 -5.56
CA GLN A 88 -8.53 -11.36 -6.77
C GLN A 88 -8.01 -10.01 -7.26
N LYS A 89 -8.86 -8.99 -7.22
CA LYS A 89 -8.50 -7.63 -7.61
C LYS A 89 -7.42 -7.02 -6.73
N VAL A 90 -7.48 -7.25 -5.41
CA VAL A 90 -6.43 -6.82 -4.49
C VAL A 90 -5.12 -7.58 -4.79
N LEU A 91 -5.19 -8.87 -5.12
CA LEU A 91 -4.01 -9.63 -5.53
C LEU A 91 -3.40 -9.10 -6.84
N ASP A 92 -4.22 -8.76 -7.83
CA ASP A 92 -3.75 -8.16 -9.08
C ASP A 92 -3.02 -6.82 -8.82
N ILE A 93 -3.52 -6.02 -7.86
CA ILE A 93 -2.85 -4.80 -7.40
C ILE A 93 -1.49 -5.14 -6.79
N LEU A 94 -1.43 -6.11 -5.87
CA LEU A 94 -0.18 -6.51 -5.21
C LEU A 94 0.83 -7.09 -6.21
N MET A 95 0.39 -7.86 -7.20
CA MET A 95 1.23 -8.38 -8.29
C MET A 95 1.80 -7.27 -9.15
N LYS A 96 1.01 -6.22 -9.42
CA LYS A 96 1.48 -5.07 -10.21
C LYS A 96 2.50 -4.23 -9.44
N GLU A 97 2.31 -4.04 -8.14
CA GLU A 97 3.20 -3.22 -7.30
C GLU A 97 4.46 -3.99 -6.88
N PHE A 98 4.36 -5.29 -6.64
CA PHE A 98 5.43 -6.15 -6.16
C PHE A 98 5.65 -7.36 -7.10
N PRO A 99 5.92 -7.14 -8.40
CA PRO A 99 5.98 -8.23 -9.39
C PRO A 99 7.04 -9.28 -9.08
N TYR A 100 8.12 -8.88 -8.42
CA TYR A 100 9.23 -9.75 -8.01
C TYR A 100 8.83 -10.83 -7.00
N LEU A 101 7.66 -10.72 -6.34
CA LEU A 101 7.15 -11.74 -5.43
C LEU A 101 6.34 -12.84 -6.13
N PHE A 102 5.89 -12.57 -7.35
CA PHE A 102 4.98 -13.45 -8.09
C PHE A 102 5.58 -13.95 -9.41
N ALA A 103 6.69 -13.37 -9.85
CA ALA A 103 7.50 -13.91 -10.93
C ALA A 103 8.26 -15.14 -10.43
N SER A 104 7.89 -16.31 -10.93
CA SER A 104 8.65 -17.57 -10.78
C SER A 104 9.76 -17.66 -11.81
#